data_AF-A0A949R2V4-F1
#
_entry.id   AF-A0A949R2V4-F1
#
_cell.length_a   1.000
_cell.length_b   1.000
_cell.length_c   1.000
_cell.angle_alpha   90.00
_cell.angle_beta   90.00
_cell.angle_gamma   90.00
#
_symmetry.space_group_name_H-M   'P 1'
#
loop_
_entity.id
_entity.type
_entity.pdbx_description
1 polymer ?
#
loop_
_entity_poly.entity_id
_entity_poly.type
_entity_poly.pdbx_seq_one_letter_code
_entity_poly.pdbx_strand_id
1 'polypeptide(L)'
;MTEPLNFKPFGLSALALALIGWGGLYYIVTQTLPFVWSRWGFFALLLMALTGTALPIVFFLHRRFPDNPPADANVVVRQAAWVGVFGATLAWLQLGRLVTLYVILGLAGGLIAAEYFIRIREKAARRPPIIHDDNAS
;
A
#
# COMPACT_ATOMS: atom_id res chain seq x y z
N MET A 1 -5.81 9.43 -23.93
CA MET A 1 -7.14 8.93 -23.52
C MET A 1 -7.02 8.45 -22.08
N THR A 2 -7.41 9.28 -21.10
CA THR A 2 -7.37 8.92 -19.68
C THR A 2 -8.64 8.17 -19.34
N GLU A 3 -8.56 6.84 -19.32
CA GLU A 3 -9.66 5.98 -18.91
C GLU A 3 -10.01 6.28 -17.43
N PRO A 4 -11.28 6.57 -17.10
CA PRO A 4 -11.65 6.86 -15.73
C PRO A 4 -11.39 5.62 -14.87
N LEU A 5 -10.61 5.81 -13.80
CA LEU A 5 -10.31 4.81 -12.77
C LEU A 5 -11.58 4.05 -12.35
N ASN A 6 -11.77 2.83 -12.87
CA ASN A 6 -12.92 2.01 -12.55
C ASN A 6 -12.64 1.30 -11.22
N PHE A 7 -13.34 1.71 -10.16
CA PHE A 7 -13.13 1.23 -8.79
C PHE A 7 -13.57 -0.23 -8.56
N LYS A 8 -14.45 -0.76 -9.42
CA LYS A 8 -15.07 -2.09 -9.24
C LYS A 8 -14.05 -3.24 -9.11
N PRO A 9 -13.02 -3.38 -9.98
CA PRO A 9 -12.01 -4.43 -9.81
C PRO A 9 -11.10 -4.21 -8.57
N PHE A 10 -10.84 -2.97 -8.18
CA PHE A 10 -10.03 -2.65 -6.99
C PHE A 10 -10.74 -2.97 -5.68
N GLY A 11 -12.03 -2.69 -5.60
CA GLY A 11 -12.83 -3.01 -4.41
C GLY A 11 -12.94 -4.51 -4.15
N LEU A 12 -13.13 -5.31 -5.21
CA LEU A 12 -13.26 -6.76 -5.07
C LEU A 12 -11.95 -7.42 -4.61
N SER A 13 -10.82 -7.03 -5.21
CA SER A 13 -9.49 -7.53 -4.83
C SER A 13 -9.10 -7.10 -3.42
N ALA A 14 -9.38 -5.85 -3.04
CA ALA A 14 -9.16 -5.35 -1.67
C ALA A 14 -9.96 -6.15 -0.64
N LEU A 15 -11.23 -6.42 -0.94
CA LEU A 15 -12.13 -7.18 -0.06
C LEU A 15 -11.67 -8.64 0.05
N ALA A 16 -11.31 -9.28 -1.06
CA ALA A 16 -10.74 -10.63 -1.04
C ALA A 16 -9.43 -10.69 -0.22
N LEU A 17 -8.52 -9.74 -0.41
CA LEU A 17 -7.28 -9.62 0.36
C LEU A 17 -7.53 -9.43 1.85
N ALA A 18 -8.49 -8.56 2.21
CA ALA A 18 -8.85 -8.32 3.60
C ALA A 18 -9.47 -9.57 4.24
N LEU A 19 -10.40 -10.24 3.57
CA LEU A 19 -11.04 -11.47 4.08
C LEU A 19 -10.04 -12.62 4.23
N ILE A 20 -9.20 -12.86 3.22
CA ILE A 20 -8.17 -13.91 3.27
C ILE A 20 -7.14 -13.57 4.36
N GLY A 21 -6.68 -12.32 4.41
CA GLY A 21 -5.70 -11.85 5.38
C GLY A 21 -6.21 -12.00 6.81
N TRP A 22 -7.35 -11.39 7.14
CA TRP A 22 -7.92 -11.45 8.50
C TRP A 22 -8.41 -12.85 8.87
N GLY A 23 -9.04 -13.56 7.94
CA GLY A 23 -9.51 -14.93 8.16
C GLY A 23 -8.35 -15.90 8.42
N GLY A 24 -7.30 -15.83 7.61
CA GLY A 24 -6.08 -16.61 7.81
C GLY A 24 -5.36 -16.22 9.10
N LEU A 25 -5.30 -14.94 9.43
CA LEU A 25 -4.69 -14.46 10.68
C LEU A 25 -5.43 -15.02 11.91
N TYR A 26 -6.77 -14.96 11.90
CA TYR A 26 -7.61 -15.54 12.95
C TYR A 26 -7.36 -17.03 13.12
N TYR A 27 -7.28 -17.77 12.01
CA TYR A 27 -6.99 -19.20 12.04
C TYR A 27 -5.59 -19.48 12.60
N ILE A 28 -4.55 -18.79 12.13
CA ILE A 28 -3.18 -18.98 12.61
C ILE A 28 -3.07 -18.69 14.10
N VAL A 29 -3.64 -17.58 14.58
CA VAL A 29 -3.51 -17.17 15.99
C VAL A 29 -4.26 -18.11 16.93
N THR A 30 -5.37 -18.71 16.50
CA THR A 30 -6.21 -19.54 17.38
C THR A 30 -5.94 -21.04 17.28
N GLN A 31 -5.56 -21.54 16.09
CA GLN A 31 -5.45 -22.97 15.81
C GLN A 31 -4.02 -23.46 15.63
N THR A 32 -3.02 -22.56 15.57
CA THR A 32 -1.63 -22.97 15.31
C THR A 32 -0.68 -22.53 16.41
N LEU A 33 0.30 -23.39 16.68
CA LEU A 33 1.40 -23.08 17.58
C LEU A 33 2.39 -22.14 16.88
N PRO A 34 3.12 -21.28 17.62
CA PRO A 34 4.04 -20.29 17.06
C PRO A 34 5.38 -20.91 16.61
N PHE A 35 5.31 -21.96 15.79
CA PHE A 35 6.44 -22.55 15.08
C PHE A 35 6.95 -21.60 13.99
N VAL A 36 8.15 -21.89 13.47
CA VAL A 36 8.83 -21.04 12.47
C VAL A 36 7.92 -20.73 11.28
N TRP A 37 7.31 -21.76 10.67
CA TRP A 37 6.44 -21.59 9.51
C TRP A 37 5.14 -20.83 9.79
N SER A 38 4.53 -21.06 10.96
CA SER A 38 3.32 -20.35 11.38
C SER A 38 3.59 -18.84 11.55
N ARG A 39 4.77 -18.46 12.07
CA ARG A 39 5.17 -17.04 12.17
C ARG A 39 5.30 -16.37 10.81
N TRP A 40 5.92 -17.04 9.84
CA TRP A 40 5.99 -16.52 8.47
C TRP A 40 4.60 -16.37 7.84
N GLY A 41 3.73 -17.36 8.06
CA GLY A 41 2.31 -17.27 7.67
C GLY A 41 1.61 -16.07 8.30
N PHE A 42 1.83 -15.82 9.59
CA PHE A 42 1.31 -14.64 10.30
C PHE A 42 1.74 -13.34 9.61
N PHE A 43 3.03 -13.18 9.27
CA PHE A 43 3.49 -11.94 8.61
C PHE A 43 2.89 -11.76 7.22
N ALA A 44 2.81 -12.82 6.43
CA ALA A 44 2.21 -12.77 5.10
C ALA A 44 0.72 -12.41 5.17
N LEU A 45 -0.02 -13.02 6.10
CA LEU A 45 -1.44 -12.77 6.29
C LEU A 45 -1.71 -11.39 6.89
N LEU A 46 -0.86 -10.93 7.81
CA LEU A 46 -0.93 -9.57 8.36
C LEU A 46 -0.69 -8.52 7.27
N LEU A 47 0.30 -8.73 6.40
CA LEU A 47 0.57 -7.88 5.25
C LEU A 47 -0.67 -7.80 4.34
N MET A 48 -1.29 -8.94 4.00
CA MET A 48 -2.51 -8.98 3.18
C MET A 48 -3.70 -8.31 3.86
N ALA A 49 -3.90 -8.57 5.15
CA ALA A 49 -5.00 -8.01 5.94
C ALA A 49 -4.93 -6.47 6.00
N LEU A 50 -3.74 -5.95 6.29
CA LEU A 50 -3.50 -4.50 6.36
C LEU A 50 -3.56 -3.85 4.98
N THR A 51 -3.00 -4.47 3.94
CA THR A 51 -3.06 -3.93 2.58
C THR A 51 -4.49 -3.90 2.05
N GLY A 52 -5.24 -4.99 2.24
CA GLY A 52 -6.64 -5.09 1.80
C GLY A 52 -7.57 -4.11 2.53
N THR A 53 -7.30 -3.83 3.81
CA THR A 53 -8.06 -2.81 4.56
C THR A 53 -7.63 -1.38 4.27
N ALA A 54 -6.35 -1.14 3.98
CA ALA A 54 -5.84 0.18 3.61
C ALA A 54 -6.30 0.62 2.21
N LEU A 55 -6.44 -0.31 1.26
CA LEU A 55 -6.88 -0.04 -0.12
C LEU A 55 -8.14 0.85 -0.22
N PRO A 56 -9.29 0.50 0.40
CA PRO A 56 -10.49 1.32 0.34
C PRO A 56 -10.32 2.67 1.06
N ILE A 57 -9.51 2.71 2.13
CA ILE A 57 -9.23 3.94 2.89
C ILE A 57 -8.43 4.94 2.05
N VAL A 58 -7.34 4.47 1.42
CA VAL A 58 -6.47 5.29 0.56
C VAL A 58 -7.22 5.74 -0.68
N PHE A 59 -8.03 4.87 -1.29
CA PHE A 59 -8.89 5.25 -2.41
C PHE A 59 -9.90 6.33 -2.01
N PHE A 60 -10.55 6.18 -0.86
CA PHE A 60 -11.49 7.17 -0.34
C PHE A 60 -10.80 8.52 -0.10
N LEU A 61 -9.57 8.50 0.44
CA LEU A 61 -8.78 9.71 0.68
C LEU A 61 -8.45 10.45 -0.62
N HIS A 62 -8.03 9.73 -1.68
CA HIS A 62 -7.76 10.34 -2.99
C HIS A 62 -9.03 10.88 -3.66
N ARG A 63 -10.18 10.23 -3.43
CA ARG A 63 -11.46 10.76 -3.89
C ARG A 63 -11.87 12.04 -3.15
N ARG A 64 -11.49 12.16 -1.88
CA ARG A 64 -11.82 13.33 -1.04
C ARG A 64 -10.88 14.52 -1.25
N PHE A 65 -9.61 14.23 -1.53
CA PHE A 65 -8.54 15.19 -1.80
C PHE A 65 -7.94 14.91 -3.19
N PRO A 66 -8.62 15.34 -4.26
CA PRO A 66 -8.12 15.16 -5.62
C PRO A 66 -6.85 16.00 -5.84
N ASP A 67 -5.72 15.32 -6.03
CA ASP A 67 -4.47 15.92 -6.49
C ASP A 67 -4.57 16.31 -7.98
N ASN A 68 -3.93 17.42 -8.36
CA ASN A 68 -3.70 17.79 -9.75
C ASN A 68 -2.22 17.53 -10.11
N PRO A 69 -1.87 16.56 -10.98
CA PRO A 69 -2.72 15.68 -11.80
C PRO A 69 -3.32 14.47 -11.04
N PRO A 70 -4.38 13.83 -11.58
CA PRO A 70 -5.07 12.70 -10.95
C PRO A 70 -4.10 11.58 -10.57
N ALA A 71 -4.22 11.05 -9.35
CA ALA A 71 -3.40 9.95 -8.88
C ALA A 71 -3.67 8.68 -9.71
N ASP A 72 -2.60 8.06 -10.18
CA ASP A 72 -2.65 6.80 -10.92
C ASP A 72 -3.10 5.65 -10.01
N ALA A 73 -3.79 4.66 -10.57
CA ALA A 73 -4.25 3.48 -9.83
C ALA A 73 -3.11 2.76 -9.12
N ASN A 74 -1.94 2.73 -9.76
CA ASN A 74 -0.72 2.13 -9.22
C ASN A 74 -0.26 2.80 -7.91
N VAL A 75 -0.43 4.12 -7.80
CA VAL A 75 -0.02 4.89 -6.60
C VAL A 75 -0.91 4.53 -5.41
N VAL A 76 -2.22 4.37 -5.63
CA VAL A 76 -3.19 3.97 -4.59
C VAL A 76 -2.86 2.58 -4.05
N VAL A 77 -2.60 1.61 -4.93
CA VAL A 77 -2.21 0.25 -4.55
C VAL A 77 -0.91 0.24 -3.77
N ARG A 78 0.10 0.99 -4.24
CA ARG A 78 1.41 1.07 -3.58
C ARG A 78 1.30 1.66 -2.18
N GLN A 79 0.55 2.74 -2.01
CA GLN A 79 0.34 3.35 -0.69
C GLN A 79 -0.39 2.42 0.28
N ALA A 80 -1.38 1.67 -0.20
CA ALA A 80 -2.03 0.65 0.62
C ALA A 80 -1.06 -0.49 0.99
N ALA A 81 -0.21 -0.93 0.06
CA ALA A 81 0.81 -1.95 0.31
C ALA A 81 1.84 -1.46 1.35
N TRP A 82 2.21 -0.18 1.29
CA TRP A 82 3.09 0.44 2.26
C TRP A 82 2.55 0.39 3.69
N VAL A 83 1.24 0.56 3.89
CA VAL A 83 0.60 0.37 5.21
C VAL A 83 0.78 -1.06 5.71
N GLY A 84 0.60 -2.04 4.83
CA GLY A 84 0.82 -3.44 5.17
C GLY A 84 2.28 -3.75 5.50
N VAL A 85 3.23 -3.27 4.70
CA VAL A 85 4.67 -3.43 4.93
C VAL A 85 5.04 -2.82 6.28
N PHE A 86 4.59 -1.60 6.55
CA PHE A 86 4.84 -0.91 7.81
C PHE A 86 4.33 -1.71 9.01
N GLY A 87 3.07 -2.18 8.98
CA GLY A 87 2.51 -2.96 10.07
C GLY A 87 3.18 -4.33 10.25
N ALA A 88 3.55 -5.01 9.16
CA ALA A 88 4.28 -6.27 9.22
C ALA A 88 5.70 -6.08 9.80
N THR A 89 6.41 -5.01 9.40
CA THR A 89 7.72 -4.65 9.97
C THR A 89 7.61 -4.31 11.45
N LEU A 90 6.59 -3.57 11.87
CA LEU A 90 6.36 -3.30 13.30
C LEU A 90 6.10 -4.59 14.09
N ALA A 91 5.23 -5.46 13.58
CA ALA A 91 4.97 -6.76 14.22
C ALA A 91 6.24 -7.61 14.30
N TRP A 92 7.11 -7.54 13.29
CA TRP A 92 8.40 -8.21 13.29
C TRP A 92 9.34 -7.67 14.37
N LEU A 93 9.45 -6.35 14.47
CA LEU A 93 10.26 -5.70 15.51
C LEU A 93 9.72 -5.93 16.92
N GLN A 94 8.40 -6.14 17.05
CA GLN A 94 7.76 -6.45 18.32
C GLN A 94 8.26 -7.78 18.90
N LEU A 95 8.57 -8.78 18.04
CA LEU A 95 9.17 -10.04 18.49
C LEU A 95 10.54 -9.83 19.14
N GLY A 96 11.32 -8.87 18.62
CA GLY A 96 12.61 -8.46 19.20
C GLY A 96 12.48 -7.50 20.38
N ARG A 97 11.25 -7.07 20.75
CA ARG A 97 10.98 -5.99 21.72
C ARG A 97 11.71 -4.68 21.39
N LEU A 98 11.88 -4.40 20.10
CA LEU A 98 12.57 -3.20 19.61
C LEU A 98 11.61 -2.06 19.27
N VAL A 99 10.30 -2.29 19.35
CA VAL A 99 9.29 -1.28 19.04
C VAL A 99 9.21 -0.29 20.18
N THR A 100 9.76 0.89 19.94
CA THR A 100 9.58 2.08 20.77
C THR A 100 8.86 3.15 19.95
N LEU A 101 8.31 4.17 20.61
CA LEU A 101 7.66 5.28 19.91
C LEU A 101 8.59 5.92 18.86
N TYR A 102 9.87 6.07 19.18
CA TYR A 102 10.88 6.60 18.26
C TYR A 102 11.08 5.72 17.03
N VAL A 103 11.07 4.40 17.20
CA VAL A 103 11.20 3.45 16.09
C VAL A 103 9.97 3.48 15.18
N ILE A 104 8.77 3.57 15.76
CA ILE A 104 7.52 3.71 14.99
C ILE A 104 7.56 4.98 14.15
N LEU A 105 7.89 6.13 14.77
CA LEU A 105 7.95 7.41 14.08
C LEU A 105 9.08 7.46 13.03
N GLY A 106 10.25 6.91 13.36
CA GLY A 106 11.39 6.84 12.45
C GLY A 106 11.09 5.99 11.22
N LEU A 107 10.46 4.83 11.40
CA LEU A 107 10.02 3.99 10.28
C LEU A 107 8.93 4.67 9.46
N ALA A 108 7.93 5.28 10.10
CA ALA A 108 6.86 5.99 9.40
C ALA A 108 7.44 7.13 8.55
N GLY A 109 8.33 7.92 9.12
CA GLY A 109 9.03 9.00 8.41
C GLY A 109 9.88 8.48 7.25
N GLY A 110 10.64 7.40 7.45
CA GLY A 110 11.44 6.77 6.40
C GLY A 110 10.59 6.23 5.23
N LEU A 111 9.44 5.63 5.55
CA LEU A 111 8.51 5.09 4.55
C LEU A 111 7.85 6.21 3.73
N ILE A 112 7.44 7.29 4.39
CA ILE A 112 6.90 8.49 3.75
C ILE A 112 7.95 9.13 2.84
N ALA A 113 9.20 9.24 3.31
CA ALA A 113 10.29 9.75 2.51
C ALA A 113 10.53 8.86 1.27
N ALA A 114 10.55 7.54 1.44
CA ALA A 114 10.69 6.59 0.32
C ALA A 114 9.60 6.77 -0.74
N GLU A 115 8.32 6.88 -0.32
CA GLU A 115 7.21 7.14 -1.23
C GLU A 115 7.36 8.50 -1.95
N TYR A 116 7.82 9.53 -1.23
CA TYR A 116 8.07 10.85 -1.81
C TYR A 116 9.17 10.82 -2.88
N PHE A 117 10.28 10.13 -2.61
CA PHE A 117 11.36 9.94 -3.57
C PHE A 117 10.91 9.16 -4.81
N ILE A 118 10.10 8.11 -4.64
CA ILE A 118 9.53 7.34 -5.76
C ILE A 118 8.61 8.24 -6.59
N ARG A 119 7.72 9.02 -5.96
CA ARG A 119 6.85 9.97 -6.67
C ARG A 119 7.64 11.02 -7.46
N ILE A 120 8.75 11.54 -6.92
CA ILE A 120 9.63 12.46 -7.65
C ILE A 120 10.20 11.79 -8.89
N ARG A 121 10.72 10.56 -8.76
CA ARG A 121 11.26 9.82 -9.90
C ARG A 121 10.18 9.54 -10.96
N GLU A 122 8.97 9.19 -10.55
CA GLU A 122 7.84 8.99 -11.48
C GLU A 122 7.47 10.28 -12.23
N LYS A 123 7.46 11.43 -11.54
CA LYS A 123 7.23 12.75 -12.16
C LYS A 123 8.35 13.12 -13.14
N ALA A 124 9.61 12.90 -12.77
CA ALA A 124 10.77 13.22 -13.61
C ALA A 124 10.85 12.32 -14.86
N ALA A 125 10.34 11.08 -14.78
CA ALA A 125 10.33 10.14 -15.89
C ALA A 125 9.19 10.39 -16.91
N ARG A 126 8.18 11.20 -16.58
CA ARG A 126 7.16 11.61 -17.57
C ARG A 126 7.80 12.56 -18.58
N ARG A 127 7.91 12.10 -19.84
CA ARG A 127 8.27 12.97 -20.96
C ARG A 127 7.18 14.02 -21.16
N PRO A 128 7.52 15.30 -21.39
CA PRO A 128 6.53 16.30 -21.78
C PRO A 128 5.83 15.87 -23.08
N PRO A 129 4.55 16.18 -23.25
CA PRO A 129 3.83 15.86 -24.48
C PRO A 129 4.57 16.47 -25.67
N ILE A 130 4.84 15.65 -26.69
CA ILE A 130 5.41 16.11 -27.95
C ILE A 130 4.32 16.97 -28.58
N ILE A 131 4.52 18.28 -28.63
CA ILE A 131 3.63 19.18 -29.36
C ILE A 131 3.84 18.84 -30.84
N HIS A 132 2.84 18.23 -31.46
CA HIS A 132 2.82 18.08 -32.90
C HIS A 132 2.45 19.46 -33.45
N ASP A 133 3.43 20.18 -34.00
CA ASP A 133 3.17 21.41 -34.75
C ASP A 133 2.49 21.01 -36.07
N ASP A 134 1.16 20.84 -36.02
CA ASP A 134 0.30 20.54 -37.18
C ASP A 134 0.06 21.77 -38.08
N ASN A 135 0.99 22.72 -38.08
CA ASN A 135 0.87 24.00 -38.78
C ASN A 135 2.16 24.37 -39.53
N ALA A 136 2.76 23.38 -40.19
CA ALA A 136 3.59 23.62 -41.37
C ALA A 136 2.70 23.59 -42.63
N SER A 137 2.14 24.75 -42.95
CA SER A 137 1.48 25.06 -44.23
C SER A 137 2.45 25.11 -45.39
#